data_AF-A0AAW6H4L5-F1
#
_entry.id   AF-A0AAW6H4L5-F1
#
_cell.length_a   1.000
_cell.length_b   1.000
_cell.length_c   1.000
_cell.angle_alpha   90.00
_cell.angle_beta   90.00
_cell.angle_gamma   90.00
#
_symmetry.space_group_name_H-M   'P 1'
#
loop_
_entity.id
_entity.type
_entity.pdbx_description
1 polymer ?
#
loop_
_entity_poly.entity_id
_entity_poly.type
_entity_poly.pdbx_seq_one_letter_code
_entity_poly.pdbx_strand_id
1 'polypeptide(L)'
;MKNKTWTCLVVVSAALLMAGCGSRTKKQTNEDVSMDSVGVTCSGVKTLQLEGVQATWIQDNAGEHLMPRTIFPDASDELMESLSLQGGIPSSMSTFLVDTNGIRILFDTGMGAPGSRLLPGLQSLGI
;
A
#
# COMPACT_ATOMS: atom_id res chain seq x y z
N MET A 1 23.83 18.81 -66.62
CA MET A 1 24.53 17.84 -65.74
C MET A 1 23.61 16.63 -65.58
N LYS A 2 24.09 15.42 -65.89
CA LYS A 2 23.28 14.21 -66.11
C LYS A 2 23.17 13.36 -64.83
N ASN A 3 21.97 12.81 -64.65
CA ASN A 3 21.43 11.84 -63.68
C ASN A 3 22.32 10.67 -63.18
N LYS A 4 22.00 10.13 -61.99
CA LYS A 4 21.53 8.73 -61.78
C LYS A 4 21.37 8.36 -60.30
N THR A 5 20.17 7.92 -59.94
CA THR A 5 19.80 7.18 -58.73
C THR A 5 20.39 5.77 -58.76
N TRP A 6 20.92 5.26 -57.63
CA TRP A 6 21.30 3.86 -57.49
C TRP A 6 20.79 3.26 -56.18
N THR A 7 19.77 2.41 -56.31
CA THR A 7 19.32 1.39 -55.36
C THR A 7 20.33 0.25 -55.24
N CYS A 8 20.69 -0.17 -54.03
CA CYS A 8 21.28 -1.51 -53.82
C CYS A 8 20.66 -2.19 -52.60
N LEU A 9 19.80 -3.15 -52.91
CA LEU A 9 19.27 -4.20 -52.05
C LEU A 9 20.40 -5.18 -51.75
N VAL A 10 20.68 -5.49 -50.48
CA VAL A 10 21.24 -6.79 -50.08
C VAL A 10 20.59 -7.25 -48.78
N VAL A 11 19.93 -8.40 -48.91
CA VAL A 11 19.27 -9.22 -47.90
C VAL A 11 20.31 -10.06 -47.17
N VAL A 12 20.26 -10.15 -45.84
CA VAL A 12 20.77 -11.31 -45.10
C VAL A 12 19.81 -11.66 -43.96
N SER A 13 19.23 -12.84 -44.07
CA SER A 13 18.28 -13.48 -43.16
C SER A 13 18.97 -14.00 -41.89
N ALA A 14 18.28 -13.94 -40.75
CA ALA A 14 18.59 -14.78 -39.59
C ALA A 14 17.29 -15.37 -39.03
N ALA A 15 16.93 -16.55 -39.54
CA ALA A 15 15.93 -17.41 -38.93
C ALA A 15 16.66 -18.32 -37.92
N LEU A 16 16.30 -18.21 -36.64
CA LEU A 16 16.70 -19.16 -35.60
C LEU A 16 15.42 -19.71 -34.96
N LEU A 17 14.99 -20.87 -35.46
CA LEU A 17 14.05 -21.76 -34.79
C LEU A 17 14.86 -22.73 -33.94
N MET A 18 14.66 -22.73 -32.63
CA MET A 18 14.78 -23.93 -31.81
C MET A 18 13.63 -23.93 -30.78
N ALA A 19 12.56 -24.63 -31.14
CA ALA A 19 11.56 -25.09 -30.19
C ALA A 19 12.16 -26.21 -29.34
N GLY A 20 12.39 -25.94 -28.06
CA GLY A 20 12.76 -26.93 -27.06
C GLY A 20 11.62 -27.13 -26.07
N CYS A 21 10.80 -28.17 -26.29
CA CYS A 21 9.94 -28.73 -25.26
C CYS A 21 10.83 -29.45 -24.24
N GLY A 22 11.08 -28.82 -23.10
CA GLY A 22 11.77 -29.42 -21.97
C GLY A 22 10.85 -29.46 -20.76
N SER A 23 10.32 -30.64 -20.46
CA SER A 23 9.59 -30.93 -19.22
C SER A 23 10.45 -30.58 -18.01
N ARG A 24 10.05 -29.55 -17.24
CA ARG A 24 10.53 -29.33 -15.88
C ARG A 24 9.34 -29.07 -14.97
N THR A 25 9.17 -29.98 -14.01
CA THR A 25 8.39 -29.86 -12.79
C THR A 25 8.50 -28.45 -12.23
N LYS A 26 7.47 -27.61 -12.42
CA LYS A 26 7.33 -26.35 -11.70
C LYS A 26 6.74 -26.71 -10.33
N LYS A 27 7.64 -26.96 -9.37
CA LYS A 27 7.37 -26.78 -7.95
C LYS A 27 6.76 -25.39 -7.81
N GLN A 28 5.60 -25.29 -7.15
CA GLN A 28 4.90 -24.04 -6.89
C GLN A 28 5.93 -22.96 -6.51
N THR A 29 6.11 -21.99 -7.41
CA THR A 29 6.66 -20.71 -7.05
C THR A 29 5.70 -20.14 -6.01
N ASN A 30 6.19 -19.96 -4.78
CA ASN A 30 5.61 -18.98 -3.89
C ASN A 30 5.39 -17.73 -4.73
N GLU A 31 4.15 -17.31 -4.86
CA GLU A 31 3.84 -16.00 -5.39
C GLU A 31 4.68 -15.03 -4.56
N ASP A 32 5.58 -14.33 -5.26
CA ASP A 32 6.26 -13.18 -4.72
C ASP A 32 5.12 -12.23 -4.34
N VAL A 33 4.81 -12.14 -3.05
CA VAL A 33 3.86 -11.15 -2.54
C VAL A 33 4.51 -9.82 -2.86
N SER A 34 4.14 -9.28 -4.03
CA SER A 34 4.50 -7.95 -4.47
C SER A 34 4.08 -7.03 -3.34
N MET A 35 5.06 -6.61 -2.54
CA MET A 35 4.83 -5.77 -1.39
C MET A 35 4.37 -4.43 -1.95
N ASP A 36 3.05 -4.23 -1.97
CA ASP A 36 2.42 -3.00 -2.40
C ASP A 36 3.20 -1.81 -1.88
N SER A 37 3.52 -0.90 -2.79
CA SER A 37 4.27 0.29 -2.45
C SER A 37 3.49 1.11 -1.43
N VAL A 38 4.00 1.18 -0.19
CA VAL A 38 3.47 2.10 0.82
C VAL A 38 3.95 3.51 0.47
N GLY A 39 3.07 4.31 -0.10
CA GLY A 39 3.30 5.74 -0.28
C GLY A 39 3.01 6.46 1.04
N VAL A 40 4.03 7.01 1.69
CA VAL A 40 3.85 7.93 2.83
C VAL A 40 3.70 9.34 2.27
N THR A 41 2.50 9.90 2.35
CA THR A 41 2.18 11.23 1.81
C THR A 41 2.28 12.33 2.87
N CYS A 42 2.05 12.03 4.16
CA CYS A 42 2.36 12.91 5.29
C CYS A 42 2.32 12.16 6.65
N SER A 43 2.72 12.80 7.76
CA SER A 43 2.63 12.20 9.09
C SER A 43 1.18 11.87 9.45
N GLY A 44 0.87 10.58 9.63
CA GLY A 44 -0.48 10.10 9.94
C GLY A 44 -1.36 9.81 8.72
N VAL A 45 -0.81 9.84 7.49
CA VAL A 45 -1.48 9.36 6.27
C VAL A 45 -0.60 8.36 5.54
N LYS A 46 -1.13 7.18 5.27
CA LYS A 46 -0.41 6.10 4.57
C LYS A 46 -1.30 5.47 3.52
N THR A 47 -0.78 5.32 2.31
CA THR A 47 -1.52 4.73 1.19
C THR A 47 -0.93 3.37 0.83
N LEU A 48 -1.78 2.38 0.64
CA LEU A 48 -1.49 1.04 0.16
C LEU A 48 -2.22 0.81 -1.17
N GLN A 49 -1.53 0.20 -2.15
CA GLN A 49 -2.03 0.00 -3.51
C GLN A 49 -2.25 -1.49 -3.84
N LEU A 50 -3.38 -2.07 -3.43
CA LEU A 50 -3.71 -3.48 -3.67
C LEU A 50 -4.44 -3.64 -5.00
N GLU A 51 -3.97 -4.44 -5.95
CA GLU A 51 -4.63 -4.77 -7.24
C GLU A 51 -6.01 -4.13 -7.52
N GLY A 52 -6.03 -2.92 -8.10
CA GLY A 52 -7.27 -2.21 -8.46
C GLY A 52 -8.00 -1.48 -7.32
N VAL A 53 -7.38 -1.43 -6.14
CA VAL A 53 -7.83 -0.78 -4.91
C VAL A 53 -6.69 0.09 -4.36
N GLN A 54 -7.00 1.35 -4.09
CA GLN A 54 -6.14 2.24 -3.30
C GLN A 54 -6.79 2.38 -1.93
N ALA A 55 -6.08 1.98 -0.87
CA ALA A 55 -6.53 2.10 0.51
C ALA A 55 -5.62 3.07 1.28
N THR A 56 -6.18 4.19 1.72
CA THR A 56 -5.48 5.24 2.45
C THR A 56 -5.95 5.26 3.90
N TRP A 57 -5.05 4.92 4.81
CA TRP A 57 -5.23 5.09 6.25
C TRP A 57 -4.94 6.53 6.65
N ILE A 58 -5.85 7.13 7.41
CA ILE A 58 -5.67 8.43 8.04
C ILE A 58 -5.85 8.24 9.55
N GLN A 59 -4.82 8.60 10.32
CA GLN A 59 -4.89 8.62 11.78
C GLN A 59 -5.60 9.90 12.24
N ASP A 60 -6.84 9.80 12.68
CA ASP A 60 -7.66 10.95 13.06
C ASP A 60 -7.21 11.59 14.38
N ASN A 61 -6.85 10.82 15.41
CA ASN A 61 -6.37 11.42 16.66
C ASN A 61 -4.97 12.02 16.45
N ALA A 62 -4.72 13.23 16.96
CA ALA A 62 -3.38 13.79 17.00
C ALA A 62 -2.50 13.11 18.07
N GLY A 63 -1.22 12.94 17.75
CA GLY A 63 -0.20 12.49 18.70
C GLY A 63 -0.37 11.06 19.19
N GLU A 64 0.34 10.75 20.28
CA GLU A 64 0.22 9.50 21.01
C GLU A 64 -1.11 9.47 21.78
N HIS A 65 -1.75 8.30 21.80
CA HIS A 65 -2.95 8.07 22.58
C HIS A 65 -2.85 6.70 23.24
N LEU A 66 -2.89 6.69 24.57
CA LEU A 66 -2.81 5.49 25.38
C LEU A 66 -4.16 5.24 26.04
N MET A 67 -4.68 4.03 25.83
CA MET A 67 -5.83 3.54 26.58
C MET A 67 -5.37 2.91 27.90
N PRO A 68 -6.11 3.08 29.00
CA PRO A 68 -5.69 2.57 30.29
C PRO A 68 -5.77 1.04 30.31
N ARG A 69 -4.81 0.37 30.97
CA ARG A 69 -4.80 -1.11 31.09
C ARG A 69 -6.08 -1.70 31.67
N THR A 70 -6.80 -0.91 32.46
CA THR A 70 -8.02 -1.33 33.16
C THR A 70 -9.17 -1.70 32.23
N ILE A 71 -9.12 -1.35 30.93
CA ILE A 71 -10.11 -1.82 29.96
C ILE A 71 -9.89 -3.28 29.53
N PHE A 72 -8.74 -3.87 29.87
CA PHE A 72 -8.41 -5.27 29.67
C PHE A 72 -8.15 -5.94 31.03
N PRO A 73 -9.18 -6.11 31.87
CA PRO A 73 -9.00 -6.58 33.24
C PRO A 73 -8.44 -8.00 33.35
N ASP A 74 -8.62 -8.81 32.30
CA ASP A 74 -8.17 -10.20 32.27
C ASP A 74 -6.75 -10.37 31.69
N ALA A 75 -6.12 -9.28 31.24
CA ALA A 75 -4.74 -9.33 30.76
C ALA A 75 -3.78 -9.45 31.94
N SER A 76 -2.92 -10.49 31.94
CA SER A 76 -1.97 -10.70 33.02
C SER A 76 -0.86 -9.66 33.03
N ASP A 77 -0.28 -9.40 34.21
CA ASP A 77 0.84 -8.46 34.34
C ASP A 77 2.05 -8.95 33.52
N GLU A 78 2.29 -10.27 33.44
CA GLU A 78 3.37 -10.85 32.64
C GLU A 78 3.18 -10.58 31.14
N LEU A 79 1.95 -10.66 30.63
CA LEU A 79 1.65 -10.33 29.23
C LEU A 79 1.91 -8.85 28.97
N MET A 80 1.40 -7.98 29.84
CA MET A 80 1.60 -6.53 29.73
C MET A 80 3.07 -6.16 29.76
N GLU A 81 3.86 -6.83 30.61
CA GLU A 81 5.31 -6.65 30.67
C GLU A 81 6.01 -7.14 29.40
N SER A 82 5.64 -8.33 28.91
CA SER A 82 6.23 -8.90 27.69
C SER A 82 6.05 -8.02 26.46
N LEU A 83 4.98 -7.21 26.43
CA LEU A 83 4.65 -6.27 25.36
C LEU A 83 5.07 -4.83 25.66
N SER A 84 5.65 -4.56 26.83
CA SER A 84 6.04 -3.20 27.26
C SER A 84 4.87 -2.21 27.32
N LEU A 85 3.70 -2.67 27.76
CA LEU A 85 2.44 -1.91 27.81
C LEU A 85 2.09 -1.38 29.22
N GLN A 86 3.05 -1.34 30.13
CA GLN A 86 2.83 -0.94 31.52
C GLN A 86 2.32 0.51 31.63
N GLY A 87 2.71 1.38 30.69
CA GLY A 87 2.27 2.77 30.60
C GLY A 87 0.87 2.98 30.00
N GLY A 88 0.26 1.93 29.45
CA GLY A 88 -1.00 1.99 28.70
C GLY A 88 -0.87 1.36 27.31
N ILE A 89 -2.01 1.19 26.64
CA ILE A 89 -2.10 0.53 25.34
C ILE A 89 -2.14 1.60 24.24
N PRO A 90 -1.11 1.69 23.38
CA PRO A 90 -1.14 2.57 22.21
C PRO A 90 -2.33 2.25 21.33
N SER A 91 -3.20 3.24 21.14
CA SER A 91 -4.46 3.08 20.43
C SER A 91 -4.65 4.26 19.48
N SER A 92 -4.73 3.99 18.19
CA SER A 92 -5.02 5.04 17.20
C SER A 92 -6.51 5.10 16.90
N MET A 93 -7.02 6.29 16.63
CA MET A 93 -8.31 6.50 15.95
C MET A 93 -8.05 6.58 14.46
N SER A 94 -8.69 5.71 13.70
CA SER A 94 -8.37 5.50 12.29
C SER A 94 -9.59 5.71 11.42
N THR A 95 -9.38 6.27 10.24
CA THR A 95 -10.36 6.30 9.14
C THR A 95 -9.69 5.78 7.89
N PHE A 96 -10.46 5.20 6.97
CA PHE A 96 -9.92 4.66 5.72
C PHE A 96 -10.64 5.24 4.52
N LEU A 97 -9.89 5.83 3.61
CA LEU A 97 -10.37 6.21 2.29
C LEU A 97 -10.00 5.10 1.31
N VAL A 98 -10.99 4.55 0.62
CA VAL A 98 -10.79 3.49 -0.36
C VAL A 98 -11.27 3.94 -1.72
N ASP A 99 -10.37 3.94 -2.70
CA ASP A 99 -10.66 4.20 -4.10
C ASP A 99 -10.60 2.86 -4.86
N THR A 100 -11.71 2.45 -5.47
CA THR A 100 -11.80 1.22 -6.27
C THR A 100 -12.84 1.35 -7.36
N ASN A 101 -12.55 0.85 -8.57
CA ASN A 101 -13.47 0.88 -9.71
C ASN A 101 -14.07 2.27 -10.00
N GLY A 102 -13.29 3.33 -9.77
CA GLY A 102 -13.74 4.72 -9.94
C GLY A 102 -14.68 5.24 -8.85
N ILE A 103 -14.93 4.46 -7.80
CA ILE A 103 -15.73 4.84 -6.63
C ILE A 103 -14.78 5.12 -5.47
N ARG A 104 -15.09 6.20 -4.73
CA ARG A 104 -14.40 6.58 -3.50
C ARG A 104 -15.31 6.37 -2.30
N ILE A 105 -14.84 5.64 -1.30
CA ILE A 105 -15.59 5.24 -0.12
C ILE A 105 -14.80 5.67 1.11
N LEU A 106 -15.45 6.37 2.03
CA LEU A 106 -14.88 6.69 3.34
C LEU A 106 -15.46 5.74 4.39
N PHE A 107 -14.59 4.98 5.06
CA PHE A 107 -14.93 4.15 6.21
C PHE A 107 -14.59 4.90 7.49
N ASP A 108 -15.59 5.00 8.37
CA ASP A 108 -15.61 5.81 9.59
C ASP A 108 -15.31 7.30 9.36
N THR A 109 -15.55 8.12 10.38
CA THR A 109 -15.38 9.59 10.30
C THR A 109 -14.60 10.17 11.48
N GLY A 110 -13.87 9.33 12.21
CA GLY A 110 -13.00 9.75 13.29
C GLY A 110 -13.77 10.25 14.52
N MET A 111 -13.13 11.13 15.29
CA MET A 111 -13.64 11.65 16.56
C MET A 111 -14.56 12.87 16.40
N GLY A 112 -14.43 13.64 15.32
CA GLY A 112 -15.20 14.86 15.10
C GLY A 112 -14.95 15.96 16.15
N ALA A 113 -13.78 15.96 16.79
CA ALA A 113 -13.45 16.84 17.91
C ALA A 113 -12.24 17.73 17.59
N PRO A 114 -11.95 18.78 18.38
CA PRO A 114 -10.69 19.51 18.27
C PRO A 114 -9.49 18.56 18.33
N GLY A 115 -8.57 18.68 17.37
CA GLY A 115 -7.43 17.77 17.22
C GLY A 115 -7.67 16.57 16.32
N SER A 116 -8.88 16.39 15.78
CA SER A 116 -9.14 15.46 14.66
C SER A 116 -8.34 15.86 13.42
N ARG A 117 -7.89 14.84 12.68
CA ARG A 117 -6.98 14.96 11.53
C ARG A 117 -7.56 14.40 10.23
N LEU A 118 -8.79 13.89 10.23
CA LEU A 118 -9.47 13.42 9.02
C LEU A 118 -9.49 14.48 7.92
N LEU A 119 -10.02 15.69 8.20
CA LEU A 119 -10.13 16.74 7.19
C LEU A 119 -8.74 17.22 6.68
N PRO A 120 -7.75 17.52 7.55
CA PRO A 120 -6.39 17.78 7.09
C PRO A 120 -5.77 16.63 6.28
N GLY A 121 -6.06 15.39 6.65
CA GLY A 121 -5.60 14.20 5.94
C GLY A 121 -6.16 14.13 4.52
N LEU A 122 -7.48 14.30 4.38
CA LEU A 122 -8.16 14.38 3.07
C LEU A 122 -7.62 15.52 2.22
N GLN A 123 -7.43 16.71 2.81
CA GLN A 123 -6.86 17.87 2.12
C GLN A 123 -5.44 17.58 1.60
N SER A 124 -4.62 16.84 2.36
CA SER A 124 -3.27 16.44 1.92
C SER A 124 -3.27 15.51 0.71
N LEU A 125 -4.39 14.84 0.45
CA LEU A 125 -4.63 13.97 -0.70
C LEU A 125 -5.29 14.73 -1.87
N GLY A 126 -5.55 16.03 -1.72
CA GLY A 126 -6.21 16.86 -2.74
C GLY A 126 -7.73 16.67 -2.81
N ILE A 127 -8.35 16.26 -1.71
CA ILE A 127 -9.80 16.02 -1.58
C ILE A 127 -10.46 17.17 -0.83
#